data_AF-A0A0F2L5D7-F1
#
_entry.id   AF-A0A0F2L5D7-F1
#
_cell.length_a   1.000
_cell.length_b   1.000
_cell.length_c   1.000
_cell.angle_alpha   90.00
_cell.angle_beta   90.00
_cell.angle_gamma   90.00
#
_symmetry.space_group_name_H-M   'P 1'
#
loop_
_entity.id
_entity.type
_entity.pdbx_description
1 polymer ?
#
loop_
_entity_poly.entity_id
_entity_poly.type
_entity_poly.pdbx_seq_one_letter_code
_entity_poly.pdbx_strand_id
1 'polypeptide(L)'
;MIKRVGEWVAERVESLKIVDYCLCLRGCYVVVEGPRGRALGFSHIPREDLHDMGRDVKEPRLEEVVEMLLDLNPLNRVLGVAMANAVSQYYLPNVTPSNEIPIGGEPICFIGNMYPLAERFRQEGKEVWVFERSKELRLKSYSDIEEELLLPKCKTLIITGMTLLNFTIDRILEKSQGVNILIGPTAGIHPEPLKGTKIHYL
;
A
#
# COMPACT_ATOMS: atom_id res chain seq x y z
N MET A 1 -4.20 -6.62 -8.95
CA MET A 1 -3.27 -7.12 -7.91
C MET A 1 -3.95 -7.39 -6.57
N ILE A 2 -4.68 -6.42 -6.02
CA ILE A 2 -5.21 -6.49 -4.64
C ILE A 2 -6.14 -7.69 -4.38
N LYS A 3 -6.93 -8.11 -5.39
CA LYS A 3 -7.76 -9.32 -5.31
C LYS A 3 -6.94 -10.58 -4.98
N ARG A 4 -5.78 -10.74 -5.63
CA ARG A 4 -4.87 -11.88 -5.40
C ARG A 4 -4.29 -11.87 -3.98
N VAL A 5 -4.03 -10.67 -3.44
CA VAL A 5 -3.64 -10.52 -2.03
C VAL A 5 -4.78 -11.02 -1.12
N GLY A 6 -6.02 -10.60 -1.40
CA GLY A 6 -7.19 -11.06 -0.67
C GLY A 6 -7.37 -12.58 -0.70
N GLU A 7 -7.25 -13.21 -1.88
CA GLU A 7 -7.35 -14.66 -2.04
C GLU A 7 -6.28 -15.40 -1.22
N TRP A 8 -5.02 -14.93 -1.28
CA TRP A 8 -3.94 -15.49 -0.49
C TRP A 8 -4.19 -15.34 1.02
N VAL A 9 -4.77 -14.22 1.46
CA VAL A 9 -5.13 -14.00 2.87
C VAL A 9 -6.26 -14.95 3.27
N ALA A 10 -7.32 -15.07 2.46
CA ALA A 10 -8.51 -15.87 2.77
C ALA A 10 -8.20 -17.35 3.02
N GLU A 11 -7.20 -17.91 2.33
CA GLU A 11 -6.70 -19.28 2.57
C GLU A 11 -6.04 -19.48 3.94
N ARG A 12 -5.77 -18.40 4.69
CA ARG A 12 -4.91 -18.39 5.89
C ARG A 12 -5.62 -17.82 7.12
N VAL A 13 -6.94 -17.64 7.07
CA VAL A 13 -7.68 -17.02 8.19
C VAL A 13 -8.20 -18.04 9.20
N GLU A 14 -8.28 -19.33 8.86
CA GLU A 14 -8.97 -20.36 9.67
C GLU A 14 -8.46 -20.45 11.13
N SER A 15 -7.16 -20.28 11.34
CA SER A 15 -6.55 -20.32 12.69
C SER A 15 -6.50 -18.97 13.42
N LEU A 16 -7.09 -17.93 12.83
CA LEU A 16 -6.97 -16.54 13.29
C LEU A 16 -8.32 -15.97 13.68
N LYS A 17 -8.30 -15.06 14.65
CA LYS A 17 -9.45 -14.23 15.02
C LYS A 17 -9.02 -12.77 15.16
N ILE A 18 -9.93 -11.86 14.86
CA ILE A 18 -9.74 -10.43 15.17
C ILE A 18 -9.96 -10.25 16.67
N VAL A 19 -9.01 -9.63 17.36
CA VAL A 19 -9.08 -9.35 18.80
C VAL A 19 -9.24 -7.88 19.13
N ASP A 20 -8.87 -7.00 18.19
CA ASP A 20 -9.04 -5.55 18.29
C ASP A 20 -8.97 -4.91 16.91
N TYR A 21 -9.63 -3.78 16.71
CA TYR A 21 -9.49 -2.95 15.53
C TYR A 21 -9.98 -1.53 15.80
N CYS A 22 -9.45 -0.56 15.06
CA CYS A 22 -9.91 0.81 15.14
C CYS A 22 -9.76 1.54 13.80
N LEU A 23 -10.79 2.29 13.43
CA LEU A 23 -10.74 3.30 12.37
C LEU A 23 -10.52 4.67 13.03
N CYS A 24 -9.32 5.24 12.89
CA CYS A 24 -8.97 6.54 13.47
C CYS A 24 -9.07 7.66 12.43
N LEU A 25 -8.42 8.81 12.68
CA LEU A 25 -8.45 9.98 11.78
C LEU A 25 -7.42 9.93 10.63
N ARG A 26 -6.33 9.18 10.81
CA ARG A 26 -5.18 9.14 9.87
C ARG A 26 -4.83 7.72 9.43
N GLY A 27 -5.37 6.72 10.11
CA GLY A 27 -5.07 5.33 9.86
C GLY A 27 -6.05 4.42 10.57
N CYS A 28 -5.93 3.15 10.26
CA CYS A 28 -6.69 2.05 10.79
C CYS A 28 -5.71 0.97 11.21
N TYR A 29 -6.05 0.25 12.27
CA TYR A 29 -5.38 -0.99 12.59
C TYR A 29 -6.38 -2.12 12.80
N VAL A 30 -5.91 -3.33 12.53
CA VAL A 30 -6.57 -4.59 12.91
C VAL A 30 -5.53 -5.47 13.59
N VAL A 31 -5.91 -6.07 14.72
CA VAL A 31 -5.08 -7.04 15.44
C VAL A 31 -5.70 -8.42 15.30
N VAL A 32 -4.89 -9.37 14.84
CA VAL A 32 -5.24 -10.79 14.78
C VAL A 32 -4.49 -11.58 15.83
N GLU A 33 -5.13 -12.62 16.35
CA GLU A 33 -4.54 -13.58 17.28
C GLU A 33 -4.68 -15.00 16.73
N GLY A 34 -3.62 -15.79 16.87
CA GLY A 34 -3.62 -17.23 16.58
C GLY A 34 -2.60 -17.97 17.45
N PRO A 35 -2.33 -19.26 17.18
CA PRO A 35 -1.46 -20.09 18.03
C PRO A 35 -0.04 -19.54 18.28
N ARG A 36 0.52 -18.81 17.31
CA ARG A 36 1.87 -18.20 17.38
C ARG A 36 1.90 -16.80 18.02
N GLY A 37 0.78 -16.29 18.53
CA GLY A 37 0.68 -14.98 19.17
C GLY A 37 -0.19 -13.99 18.39
N ARG A 38 0.18 -12.71 18.42
CA ARG A 38 -0.58 -11.61 17.82
C ARG A 38 0.21 -10.93 16.72
N ALA A 39 -0.51 -10.40 15.73
CA ALA A 39 0.04 -9.52 14.72
C ALA A 39 -0.89 -8.33 14.48
N LEU A 40 -0.30 -7.19 14.12
CA LEU A 40 -1.02 -5.97 13.81
C LEU A 40 -0.85 -5.64 12.33
N GLY A 41 -1.96 -5.35 11.68
CA GLY A 41 -1.99 -4.75 10.36
C GLY A 41 -2.41 -3.30 10.45
N PHE A 42 -1.76 -2.46 9.66
CA PHE A 42 -2.04 -1.04 9.58
C PHE A 42 -2.41 -0.63 8.15
N SER A 43 -3.34 0.31 8.00
CA SER A 43 -3.60 0.98 6.74
C SER A 43 -3.85 2.47 6.99
N HIS A 44 -3.41 3.31 6.06
CA HIS A 44 -3.73 4.73 6.11
C HIS A 44 -5.17 5.00 5.65
N ILE A 45 -5.69 6.17 6.00
CA ILE A 45 -7.01 6.62 5.52
C ILE A 45 -6.82 7.55 4.31
N PRO A 46 -7.34 7.19 3.12
CA PRO A 46 -7.19 7.98 1.90
C PRO A 46 -8.20 9.14 1.90
N ARG A 47 -7.86 10.26 2.56
CA ARG A 47 -8.78 11.41 2.74
C ARG A 47 -9.40 11.92 1.44
N GLU A 48 -8.62 11.96 0.37
CA GLU A 48 -9.05 12.42 -0.96
C GLU A 48 -10.06 11.45 -1.62
N ASP A 49 -10.16 10.22 -1.14
CA ASP A 49 -11.06 9.19 -1.64
C ASP A 49 -12.30 8.99 -0.76
N LEU A 50 -12.37 9.66 0.40
CA LEU A 50 -13.47 9.51 1.33
C LEU A 50 -14.78 10.05 0.73
N HIS A 51 -15.78 9.19 0.72
CA HIS A 51 -17.16 9.49 0.37
C HIS A 51 -18.07 8.61 1.23
N ASP A 52 -19.34 9.00 1.37
CA ASP A 52 -20.36 8.24 2.12
C ASP A 52 -19.94 7.81 3.54
N MET A 53 -19.26 8.73 4.23
CA MET A 53 -18.69 8.56 5.57
C MET A 53 -19.77 8.30 6.63
N GLY A 54 -20.11 7.03 6.87
CA GLY A 54 -21.00 6.60 7.95
C GLY A 54 -22.20 5.76 7.54
N ARG A 55 -22.36 5.44 6.25
CA ARG A 55 -23.30 4.41 5.78
C ARG A 55 -22.51 3.18 5.35
N ASP A 56 -22.99 2.00 5.71
CA ASP A 56 -22.49 0.71 5.22
C ASP A 56 -21.01 0.39 5.52
N VAL A 57 -20.43 1.00 6.57
CA VAL A 57 -19.14 0.54 7.12
C VAL A 57 -19.39 -0.78 7.84
N LYS A 58 -18.79 -1.85 7.33
CA LYS A 58 -18.97 -3.22 7.82
C LYS A 58 -18.03 -3.47 9.00
N GLU A 59 -18.49 -4.29 9.94
CA GLU A 59 -17.61 -4.90 10.93
C GLU A 59 -16.58 -5.79 10.21
N PRO A 60 -15.27 -5.68 10.51
CA PRO A 60 -14.26 -6.47 9.83
C PRO A 60 -14.40 -7.95 10.18
N ARG A 61 -14.50 -8.79 9.15
CA ARG A 61 -14.51 -10.25 9.24
C ARG A 61 -13.44 -10.81 8.31
N LEU A 62 -12.59 -11.69 8.84
CA LEU A 62 -11.45 -12.22 8.09
C LEU A 62 -11.91 -13.03 6.87
N GLU A 63 -13.04 -13.70 6.98
CA GLU A 63 -13.68 -14.48 5.92
C GLU A 63 -14.14 -13.59 4.75
N GLU A 64 -14.41 -12.31 5.01
CA GLU A 64 -14.87 -11.32 4.03
C GLU A 64 -13.75 -10.43 3.50
N VAL A 65 -12.48 -10.76 3.78
CA VAL A 65 -11.33 -9.92 3.43
C VAL A 65 -11.28 -9.56 1.94
N VAL A 66 -11.63 -10.50 1.05
CA VAL A 66 -11.65 -10.26 -0.41
C VAL A 66 -12.71 -9.23 -0.77
N GLU A 67 -13.91 -9.36 -0.20
CA GLU A 67 -15.02 -8.43 -0.44
C GLU A 67 -14.68 -7.04 0.09
N MET A 68 -14.13 -6.97 1.31
CA MET A 68 -13.77 -5.70 1.93
C MET A 68 -12.64 -4.98 1.18
N LEU A 69 -11.64 -5.71 0.66
CA LEU A 69 -10.56 -5.14 -0.17
C LEU A 69 -11.07 -4.52 -1.48
N LEU A 70 -12.18 -5.03 -2.02
CA LEU A 70 -12.75 -4.61 -3.30
C LEU A 70 -13.99 -3.72 -3.13
N ASP A 71 -14.37 -3.42 -1.90
CA ASP A 71 -15.57 -2.66 -1.58
C ASP A 71 -15.51 -1.24 -2.15
N LEU A 72 -16.65 -0.68 -2.56
CA LEU A 72 -16.70 0.68 -3.07
C LEU A 72 -16.53 1.70 -1.95
N ASN A 73 -16.99 1.38 -0.74
CA ASN A 73 -16.79 2.21 0.43
C ASN A 73 -15.30 2.19 0.83
N PRO A 74 -14.62 3.35 0.86
CA PRO A 74 -13.20 3.43 1.13
C PRO A 74 -12.85 3.00 2.55
N LEU A 75 -13.74 3.14 3.53
CA LEU A 75 -13.49 2.69 4.91
C LEU A 75 -13.53 1.16 5.02
N ASN A 76 -14.39 0.48 4.24
CA ASN A 76 -14.37 -0.97 4.14
C ASN A 76 -13.06 -1.45 3.52
N ARG A 77 -12.55 -0.76 2.48
CA ARG A 77 -11.22 -1.05 1.90
C ARG A 77 -10.08 -0.82 2.88
N VAL A 78 -10.14 0.26 3.66
CA VAL A 78 -9.15 0.56 4.71
C VAL A 78 -9.09 -0.60 5.71
N LEU A 79 -10.24 -1.07 6.21
CA LEU A 79 -10.32 -2.25 7.07
C LEU A 79 -9.81 -3.51 6.36
N GLY A 80 -10.22 -3.75 5.11
CA GLY A 80 -9.77 -4.88 4.30
C GLY A 80 -8.25 -4.94 4.15
N VAL A 81 -7.60 -3.81 3.85
CA VAL A 81 -6.14 -3.72 3.76
C VAL A 81 -5.48 -3.89 5.12
N ALA A 82 -6.05 -3.33 6.20
CA ALA A 82 -5.54 -3.55 7.55
C ALA A 82 -5.64 -5.03 7.95
N MET A 83 -6.75 -5.72 7.65
CA MET A 83 -6.89 -7.18 7.86
C MET A 83 -5.85 -7.96 7.04
N ALA A 84 -5.71 -7.64 5.76
CA ALA A 84 -4.74 -8.29 4.89
C ALA A 84 -3.31 -8.11 5.39
N ASN A 85 -2.97 -6.92 5.89
CA ASN A 85 -1.69 -6.63 6.52
C ASN A 85 -1.54 -7.40 7.83
N ALA A 86 -2.58 -7.51 8.66
CA ALA A 86 -2.50 -8.21 9.94
C ALA A 86 -2.21 -9.71 9.76
N VAL A 87 -2.93 -10.35 8.83
CA VAL A 87 -2.69 -11.75 8.46
C VAL A 87 -1.31 -11.90 7.81
N SER A 88 -0.94 -10.98 6.92
CA SER A 88 0.40 -10.98 6.30
C SER A 88 1.52 -10.91 7.32
N GLN A 89 1.46 -9.98 8.27
CA GLN A 89 2.45 -9.82 9.34
C GLN A 89 2.48 -11.04 10.27
N TYR A 90 1.35 -11.71 10.49
CA TYR A 90 1.31 -12.96 11.25
C TYR A 90 2.11 -14.08 10.56
N TYR A 91 2.05 -14.18 9.24
CA TYR A 91 2.74 -15.22 8.46
C TYR A 91 4.11 -14.80 7.92
N LEU A 92 4.48 -13.52 8.05
CA LEU A 92 5.77 -13.02 7.58
C LEU A 92 6.90 -13.70 8.37
N PRO A 93 7.90 -14.29 7.70
CA PRO A 93 9.08 -14.80 8.39
C PRO A 93 9.87 -13.65 9.00
N ASN A 94 10.83 -13.96 9.88
CA ASN A 94 11.77 -12.97 10.36
C ASN A 94 12.57 -12.41 9.18
N VAL A 95 12.38 -11.13 8.88
CA VAL A 95 13.14 -10.39 7.87
C VAL A 95 13.97 -9.33 8.59
N THR A 96 15.24 -9.22 8.22
CA THR A 96 16.09 -8.10 8.66
C THR A 96 15.74 -6.87 7.83
N PRO A 97 15.23 -5.78 8.43
CA PRO A 97 14.94 -4.57 7.68
C PRO A 97 16.21 -4.02 7.03
N SER A 98 16.13 -3.67 5.74
CA SER A 98 17.18 -2.93 5.05
C SER A 98 16.82 -1.45 4.99
N ASN A 99 17.80 -0.57 5.22
CA ASN A 99 17.65 0.87 4.99
C ASN A 99 18.02 1.27 3.56
N GLU A 100 18.46 0.31 2.73
CA GLU A 100 18.87 0.55 1.36
C GLU A 100 17.67 0.42 0.42
N ILE A 101 17.49 1.44 -0.43
CA ILE A 101 16.49 1.42 -1.49
C ILE A 101 17.19 0.99 -2.78
N PRO A 102 16.80 -0.14 -3.39
CA PRO A 102 17.44 -0.66 -4.60
C PRO A 102 17.09 0.18 -5.82
N ILE A 103 17.94 1.15 -6.15
CA ILE A 103 17.77 2.03 -7.32
C ILE A 103 18.12 1.30 -8.61
N GLY A 104 17.15 1.17 -9.51
CA GLY A 104 17.34 0.58 -10.85
C GLY A 104 17.87 1.56 -11.90
N GLY A 105 17.82 2.86 -11.62
CA GLY A 105 18.28 3.95 -12.48
C GLY A 105 17.48 5.24 -12.28
N GLU A 106 17.81 6.25 -13.08
CA GLU A 106 17.20 7.58 -13.06
C GLU A 106 16.38 7.83 -14.35
N PRO A 107 15.24 8.56 -14.31
CA PRO A 107 14.68 9.27 -13.16
C PRO A 107 14.14 8.33 -12.05
N ILE A 108 14.33 8.74 -10.79
CA ILE A 108 13.70 8.13 -9.62
C ILE A 108 12.36 8.82 -9.39
N CYS A 109 11.28 8.06 -9.54
CA CYS A 109 9.93 8.56 -9.47
C CYS A 109 9.25 8.13 -8.17
N PHE A 110 8.46 9.02 -7.58
CA PHE A 110 7.67 8.76 -6.38
C PHE A 110 6.19 8.89 -6.66
N ILE A 111 5.41 7.85 -6.35
CA ILE A 111 3.95 7.96 -6.23
C ILE A 111 3.62 8.23 -4.77
N GLY A 112 3.05 9.41 -4.50
CA GLY A 112 2.88 9.97 -3.17
C GLY A 112 4.10 10.78 -2.74
N ASN A 113 3.86 11.95 -2.14
CA ASN A 113 4.92 12.87 -1.74
C ASN A 113 5.60 12.42 -0.44
N MET A 114 6.64 11.60 -0.60
CA MET A 114 7.54 11.17 0.47
C MET A 114 8.70 12.15 0.62
N TYR A 115 8.38 13.41 0.91
CA TYR A 115 9.30 14.55 0.85
C TYR A 115 10.70 14.29 1.43
N PRO A 116 10.87 13.75 2.66
CA PRO A 116 12.21 13.53 3.22
C PRO A 116 13.08 12.60 2.37
N LEU A 117 12.48 11.57 1.79
CA LEU A 117 13.18 10.60 0.96
C LEU A 117 13.47 11.14 -0.44
N ALA A 118 12.51 11.84 -1.04
CA ALA A 118 12.70 12.49 -2.34
C ALA A 118 13.80 13.57 -2.28
N GLU A 119 13.81 14.39 -1.22
CA GLU A 119 14.85 15.41 -1.02
C GLU A 119 16.23 14.80 -0.77
N ARG A 120 16.31 13.68 -0.05
CA ARG A 120 17.58 12.96 0.11
C ARG A 120 18.19 12.61 -1.25
N PHE A 121 17.42 12.01 -2.16
CA PHE A 121 17.93 11.68 -3.50
C PHE A 121 18.29 12.93 -4.31
N ARG A 122 17.51 14.01 -4.20
CA ARG A 122 17.86 15.30 -4.84
C ARG A 122 19.19 15.85 -4.32
N GLN A 123 19.44 15.78 -3.01
CA GLN A 123 20.71 16.19 -2.39
C GLN A 123 21.88 15.31 -2.82
N GLU A 124 21.62 14.03 -3.11
CA GLU A 124 22.59 13.10 -3.73
C GLU A 124 22.79 13.37 -5.24
N GLY A 125 22.17 14.40 -5.82
CA GLY A 125 22.33 14.80 -7.21
C GLY A 125 21.50 13.98 -8.21
N LYS A 126 20.51 13.24 -7.74
CA LYS A 126 19.66 12.37 -8.57
C LYS A 126 18.54 13.13 -9.27
N GLU A 127 18.17 12.69 -10.46
CA GLU A 127 16.94 13.14 -11.11
C GLU A 127 15.72 12.53 -10.42
N VAL A 128 14.89 13.38 -9.77
CA VAL A 128 13.74 12.95 -8.96
C VAL A 128 12.45 13.61 -9.39
N TRP A 129 11.46 12.79 -9.75
CA TRP A 129 10.10 13.23 -10.05
C TRP A 129 9.14 12.72 -8.98
N VAL A 130 8.20 13.56 -8.55
CA VAL A 130 7.22 13.19 -7.51
C VAL A 130 5.83 13.48 -8.06
N PHE A 131 4.90 12.56 -7.84
CA PHE A 131 3.49 12.66 -8.22
C PHE A 131 2.65 12.59 -6.96
N GLU A 132 1.75 13.55 -6.77
CA GLU A 132 0.90 13.61 -5.59
C GLU A 132 -0.50 14.09 -5.96
N ARG A 133 -1.50 13.33 -5.52
CA ARG A 133 -2.91 13.57 -5.79
C ARG A 133 -3.50 14.62 -4.84
N SER A 134 -3.08 14.61 -3.57
CA SER A 134 -3.55 15.57 -2.59
C SER A 134 -3.06 16.98 -2.92
N LYS A 135 -3.98 17.94 -3.05
CA LYS A 135 -3.61 19.35 -3.28
C LYS A 135 -2.80 19.93 -2.13
N GLU A 136 -3.11 19.52 -0.91
CA GLU A 136 -2.42 19.97 0.31
C GLU A 136 -0.97 19.46 0.35
N LEU A 137 -0.75 18.20 -0.04
CA LEU A 137 0.58 17.58 0.03
C LEU A 137 1.41 17.74 -1.26
N ARG A 138 0.84 18.26 -2.35
CA ARG A 138 1.52 18.29 -3.67
C ARG A 138 2.81 19.10 -3.66
N LEU A 139 2.86 20.24 -2.97
CA LEU A 139 4.01 21.14 -2.96
C LEU A 139 4.51 21.44 -4.40
N LYS A 140 5.77 21.11 -4.72
CA LYS A 140 6.40 21.28 -6.04
C LYS A 140 6.33 20.01 -6.92
N SER A 141 5.45 19.07 -6.57
CA SER A 141 5.29 17.78 -7.26
C SER A 141 4.28 17.88 -8.40
N TYR A 142 4.31 16.93 -9.32
CA TYR A 142 3.29 16.75 -10.35
C TYR A 142 1.97 16.26 -9.75
N SER A 143 0.86 16.41 -10.47
CA SER A 143 -0.37 15.68 -10.14
C SER A 143 -0.25 14.21 -10.57
N ASP A 144 -1.17 13.40 -10.08
CA ASP A 144 -1.42 12.04 -10.52
C ASP A 144 -1.84 11.91 -12.01
N ILE A 145 -2.29 12.99 -12.64
CA ILE A 145 -2.64 13.00 -14.06
C ILE A 145 -1.38 12.90 -14.95
N GLU A 146 -0.29 13.57 -14.57
CA GLU A 146 0.96 13.53 -15.32
C GLU A 146 1.66 12.15 -15.26
N GLU A 147 1.22 11.24 -14.37
CA GLU A 147 1.67 9.85 -14.33
C GLU A 147 1.55 9.17 -15.71
N GLU A 148 0.48 9.47 -16.45
CA GLU A 148 0.22 8.91 -17.79
C GLU A 148 1.38 9.14 -18.77
N LEU A 149 2.00 10.32 -18.70
CA LEU A 149 3.02 10.77 -19.63
C LEU A 149 4.44 10.47 -19.14
N LEU A 150 4.64 10.45 -17.83
CA LEU A 150 5.96 10.42 -17.22
C LEU A 150 6.36 9.05 -16.66
N LEU A 151 5.42 8.21 -16.21
CA LEU A 151 5.75 6.88 -15.69
C LEU A 151 6.50 5.97 -16.69
N PRO A 152 6.21 5.98 -18.00
CA PRO A 152 6.98 5.18 -18.96
C PRO A 152 8.47 5.54 -19.04
N LYS A 153 8.87 6.72 -18.56
CA LYS A 153 10.26 7.20 -18.57
C LYS A 153 11.01 6.88 -17.28
N CYS A 154 10.29 6.62 -16.19
CA CYS A 154 10.88 6.33 -14.88
C CYS A 154 11.68 5.01 -14.91
N LYS A 155 12.87 5.02 -14.31
CA LYS A 155 13.73 3.83 -14.19
C LYS A 155 13.66 3.19 -12.81
N THR A 156 13.33 3.98 -11.80
CA THR A 156 12.96 3.52 -10.46
C THR A 156 11.64 4.15 -10.08
N LEU A 157 10.71 3.37 -9.52
CA LEU A 157 9.42 3.86 -9.05
C LEU A 157 9.19 3.43 -7.60
N ILE A 158 9.16 4.41 -6.70
CA ILE A 158 8.87 4.25 -5.28
C ILE A 158 7.38 4.56 -5.09
N ILE A 159 6.61 3.55 -4.74
CA ILE A 159 5.16 3.57 -4.75
C ILE A 159 4.65 3.54 -3.32
N THR A 160 3.79 4.49 -2.95
CA THR A 160 3.11 4.45 -1.65
C THR A 160 2.15 3.26 -1.53
N GLY A 161 2.09 2.64 -0.35
CA GLY A 161 1.07 1.65 0.00
C GLY A 161 -0.37 2.15 -0.14
N MET A 162 -0.59 3.48 -0.19
CA MET A 162 -1.92 4.06 -0.48
C MET A 162 -2.52 3.60 -1.81
N THR A 163 -1.68 3.23 -2.77
CA THR A 163 -2.13 2.73 -4.07
C THR A 163 -2.91 1.41 -3.99
N LEU A 164 -2.78 0.66 -2.89
CA LEU A 164 -3.58 -0.52 -2.57
C LEU A 164 -5.03 -0.17 -2.21
N LEU A 165 -5.27 1.05 -1.69
CA LEU A 165 -6.57 1.49 -1.18
C LEU A 165 -7.44 2.18 -2.22
N ASN A 166 -6.85 2.72 -3.28
CA ASN A 166 -7.54 3.53 -4.28
C ASN A 166 -7.45 2.97 -5.70
N PHE A 167 -7.12 1.68 -5.81
CA PHE A 167 -7.08 0.92 -7.07
C PHE A 167 -6.15 1.45 -8.16
N THR A 168 -5.20 2.32 -7.80
CA THR A 168 -4.25 2.90 -8.77
C THR A 168 -3.07 1.99 -9.06
N ILE A 169 -2.75 1.05 -8.17
CA ILE A 169 -1.53 0.22 -8.27
C ILE A 169 -1.42 -0.55 -9.58
N ASP A 170 -2.52 -1.15 -10.07
CA ASP A 170 -2.50 -1.95 -11.29
C ASP A 170 -2.20 -1.07 -12.52
N ARG A 171 -2.84 0.10 -12.62
CA ARG A 171 -2.59 1.10 -13.68
C ARG A 171 -1.16 1.64 -13.65
N ILE A 172 -0.63 1.92 -12.46
CA ILE A 172 0.74 2.40 -12.26
C ILE A 172 1.74 1.36 -12.77
N LEU A 173 1.56 0.08 -12.38
CA LEU A 173 2.44 -1.00 -12.78
C LEU A 173 2.37 -1.32 -14.27
N GLU A 174 1.19 -1.19 -14.90
CA GLU A 174 1.04 -1.34 -16.35
C GLU A 174 2.00 -0.42 -17.10
N LYS A 175 2.07 0.86 -16.70
CA LYS A 175 2.89 1.89 -17.35
C LYS A 175 4.37 1.82 -16.98
N SER A 176 4.67 1.35 -15.76
CA SER A 176 6.05 1.27 -15.30
C SER A 176 6.89 0.29 -16.13
N GLN A 177 8.09 0.74 -16.48
CA GLN A 177 9.12 -0.03 -17.19
C GLN A 177 10.37 -0.27 -16.33
N GLY A 178 10.39 0.24 -15.10
CA GLY A 178 11.55 0.24 -14.22
C GLY A 178 11.41 -0.67 -12.99
N VAL A 179 12.32 -0.48 -12.04
CA VAL A 179 12.26 -1.16 -10.73
C VAL A 179 11.16 -0.52 -9.88
N ASN A 180 10.10 -1.27 -9.60
CA ASN A 180 9.01 -0.87 -8.70
C ASN A 180 9.22 -1.36 -7.27
N ILE A 181 9.08 -0.44 -6.32
CA ILE A 181 9.29 -0.63 -4.88
C ILE A 181 8.02 -0.12 -4.19
N LEU A 182 7.26 -0.99 -3.52
CA LEU A 182 6.04 -0.59 -2.80
C LEU A 182 6.36 -0.39 -1.32
N ILE A 183 6.24 0.84 -0.81
CA ILE A 183 6.68 1.16 0.55
C ILE A 183 5.60 1.84 1.41
N GLY A 184 5.86 1.82 2.71
CA GLY A 184 5.08 2.52 3.72
C GLY A 184 4.19 1.59 4.55
N PRO A 185 3.62 2.08 5.67
CA PRO A 185 2.92 1.22 6.63
C PRO A 185 1.71 0.45 6.06
N THR A 186 1.09 0.98 5.00
CA THR A 186 -0.04 0.32 4.30
C THR A 186 0.41 -0.82 3.39
N ALA A 187 1.71 -0.92 3.07
CA ALA A 187 2.31 -2.01 2.30
C ALA A 187 2.75 -3.19 3.18
N GLY A 188 2.06 -3.46 4.29
CA GLY A 188 2.36 -4.56 5.21
C GLY A 188 1.97 -5.96 4.71
N ILE A 189 1.87 -6.14 3.39
CA ILE A 189 1.43 -7.37 2.74
C ILE A 189 2.56 -8.38 2.62
N HIS A 190 2.23 -9.67 2.64
CA HIS A 190 3.20 -10.72 2.46
C HIS A 190 3.75 -10.67 1.02
N PRO A 191 5.06 -10.89 0.77
CA PRO A 191 5.61 -10.85 -0.59
C PRO A 191 5.09 -11.95 -1.52
N GLU A 192 4.69 -13.10 -0.97
CA GLU A 192 4.21 -14.25 -1.75
C GLU A 192 3.09 -13.95 -2.77
N PRO A 193 1.96 -13.30 -2.41
CA PRO A 193 0.94 -12.90 -3.38
C PRO A 193 1.41 -11.89 -4.42
N LEU A 194 2.58 -11.26 -4.27
CA LEU A 194 3.15 -10.34 -5.24
C LEU A 194 4.05 -11.00 -6.27
N LYS A 195 4.46 -12.26 -6.08
CA LYS A 195 5.32 -12.97 -7.05
C LYS A 195 4.69 -12.99 -8.45
N GLY A 196 5.44 -12.60 -9.47
CA GLY A 196 4.93 -12.51 -10.84
C GLY A 196 4.12 -11.24 -11.14
N THR A 197 3.97 -10.34 -10.18
CA THR A 197 3.61 -8.94 -10.46
C THR A 197 4.87 -8.16 -10.84
N LYS A 198 4.71 -6.89 -11.23
CA LYS A 198 5.83 -5.97 -11.46
C LYS A 198 6.38 -5.33 -10.17
N ILE A 199 5.92 -5.73 -8.98
CA ILE A 199 6.53 -5.31 -7.71
C ILE A 199 7.78 -6.13 -7.46
N HIS A 200 8.94 -5.46 -7.34
CA HIS A 200 10.23 -6.12 -7.12
C HIS A 200 10.64 -6.10 -5.65
N TYR A 201 10.23 -5.06 -4.92
CA TYR A 201 10.58 -4.83 -3.52
C TYR A 201 9.38 -4.31 -2.73
N LEU A 202 9.32 -4.70 -1.45
CA LEU A 202 8.38 -4.26 -0.41
C LEU A 202 9.18 -3.65 0.74
#